data_AF-A0A255H9X8-F1
#
_entry.id   AF-A0A255H9X8-F1
#
_cell.length_a   1.000
_cell.length_b   1.000
_cell.length_c   1.000
_cell.angle_alpha   90.00
_cell.angle_beta   90.00
_cell.angle_gamma   90.00
#
_symmetry.space_group_name_H-M   'P 1'
#
loop_
_entity.id
_entity.type
_entity.pdbx_description
1 polymer ?
#
loop_
_entity_poly.entity_id
_entity_poly.type
_entity_poly.pdbx_seq_one_letter_code
_entity_poly.pdbx_strand_id
1 'polypeptide(L)'
;MESIEIDCGTCVARPRACKDCVISVLMGVPDDAPGPVHLDADEHQALTVLAEQGLVPPLRLVRPVPPEEPESLPWLASGGR
;
A
#
# COMPACT_ATOMS: atom_id res chain seq x y z
N MET A 1 -11.31 -6.91 15.07
CA MET A 1 -10.63 -5.61 15.05
C MET A 1 -9.78 -5.63 13.80
N GLU A 2 -10.29 -5.02 12.73
CA GLU A 2 -9.63 -5.03 11.43
C GLU A 2 -8.58 -3.93 11.41
N SER A 3 -7.35 -4.27 11.02
CA SER A 3 -6.23 -3.34 10.93
C SER A 3 -5.52 -3.53 9.60
N ILE A 4 -5.12 -2.42 8.99
CA ILE A 4 -4.37 -2.37 7.73
C ILE A 4 -2.90 -2.19 8.09
N GLU A 5 -2.07 -3.17 7.72
CA GLU A 5 -0.62 -3.04 7.78
C GLU A 5 -0.09 -2.43 6.47
N ILE A 6 0.78 -1.43 6.61
CA ILE A 6 1.45 -0.74 5.52
C ILE A 6 2.96 -0.86 5.73
N ASP A 7 3.59 -1.72 4.95
CA ASP A 7 5.05 -1.86 4.94
C ASP A 7 5.67 -0.99 3.83
N CYS A 8 6.26 0.13 4.24
CA CYS A 8 6.96 1.03 3.32
C CYS A 8 8.29 0.45 2.79
N GLY A 9 8.83 -0.62 3.39
CA GLY A 9 10.02 -1.32 2.93
C GLY A 9 9.77 -2.21 1.71
N THR A 10 8.59 -2.80 1.60
CA THR A 10 8.18 -3.67 0.47
C THR A 10 7.19 -3.02 -0.49
N CYS A 11 6.82 -1.75 -0.26
CA CYS A 11 5.84 -1.04 -1.09
C CYS A 11 6.29 -0.88 -2.55
N VAL A 12 5.56 -1.50 -3.48
CA VAL A 12 5.86 -1.47 -4.92
C VAL A 12 5.67 -0.08 -5.57
N ALA A 13 5.00 0.84 -4.90
CA ALA A 13 4.84 2.23 -5.36
C ALA A 13 6.06 3.12 -5.03
N ARG A 14 6.93 2.66 -4.11
CA ARG A 14 8.19 3.34 -3.76
C ARG A 14 9.17 3.31 -4.94
N PRO A 15 10.00 4.35 -5.14
CA PRO A 15 9.99 5.68 -4.48
C PRO A 15 9.05 6.68 -5.14
N ARG A 16 8.43 6.33 -6.28
CA ARG A 16 7.73 7.29 -7.15
C ARG A 16 6.55 7.98 -6.47
N ALA A 17 5.82 7.25 -5.62
CA ALA A 17 4.65 7.76 -4.89
C ALA A 17 4.97 8.33 -3.49
N CYS A 18 6.22 8.28 -3.00
CA CYS A 18 6.51 8.75 -1.63
C CYS A 18 6.30 10.25 -1.45
N LYS A 19 6.57 11.05 -2.49
CA LYS A 19 6.44 12.51 -2.43
C LYS A 19 5.01 13.01 -2.17
N ASP A 20 4.01 12.16 -2.43
CA ASP A 20 2.59 12.47 -2.24
C ASP A 20 1.87 11.36 -1.47
N CYS A 21 2.60 10.59 -0.66
CA CYS A 21 2.04 9.56 0.21
C CYS A 21 1.68 10.15 1.57
N VAL A 22 0.47 9.88 2.06
CA VAL A 22 0.01 10.28 3.40
C VAL A 22 0.95 9.83 4.51
N ILE A 23 1.53 8.63 4.39
CA ILE A 23 2.47 8.10 5.39
C ILE A 23 3.76 8.93 5.43
N SER A 24 4.28 9.32 4.25
CA SER A 24 5.49 10.14 4.17
C SER A 24 5.26 11.57 4.67
N VAL A 25 4.05 12.12 4.48
CA VAL A 25 3.68 13.44 5.02
C VAL A 25 3.60 13.42 6.54
N LEU A 26 3.03 12.37 7.14
CA LEU A 26 2.83 12.29 8.58
C LEU A 26 4.08 11.85 9.35
N MET A 27 4.88 10.95 8.80
CA MET A 27 6.02 10.34 9.50
C MET A 27 7.41 10.73 8.95
N GLY A 28 7.47 11.50 7.86
CA GLY A 28 8.72 11.81 7.18
C GLY A 28 9.10 10.77 6.11
N VAL A 29 10.23 10.99 5.43
CA VAL A 29 10.66 10.14 4.31
C VAL A 29 10.93 8.71 4.84
N PRO A 30 10.39 7.66 4.20
CA PRO A 30 10.39 6.30 4.76
C PRO A 30 11.76 5.60 4.79
N ASP A 31 12.87 6.32 4.62
CA ASP A 31 14.21 5.84 5.01
C ASP A 31 14.40 5.90 6.53
N ASP A 32 13.67 6.79 7.22
CA ASP A 32 13.72 6.97 8.68
C ASP A 32 12.52 6.34 9.42
N ALA A 33 11.56 5.74 8.69
CA ALA A 33 10.35 5.18 9.29
C ALA A 33 10.62 3.82 9.95
N PRO A 34 10.35 3.65 11.26
CA PRO A 34 10.63 2.43 12.00
C PRO A 34 9.54 1.38 11.73
N GLY A 35 9.74 0.53 10.74
CA GLY A 35 8.91 -0.68 10.53
C GLY A 35 7.49 -0.45 9.98
N PRO A 36 6.65 -1.51 9.95
CA PRO A 36 5.32 -1.47 9.37
C PRO A 36 4.36 -0.57 10.15
N VAL A 37 3.60 0.27 9.43
CA VAL A 37 2.55 1.11 10.01
C VAL A 37 1.27 0.29 10.10
N HIS A 38 0.62 0.32 11.26
CA HIS A 38 -0.70 -0.26 11.43
C HIS A 38 -1.71 0.86 11.55
N LEU A 39 -2.78 0.78 10.77
CA LEU A 39 -3.93 1.65 10.87
C LEU A 39 -5.13 0.82 11.29
N ASP A 40 -5.77 1.17 12.39
CA ASP A 40 -7.10 0.65 12.71
C ASP A 40 -8.18 1.33 11.85
N ALA A 41 -9.43 0.90 12.04
CA ALA A 41 -10.56 1.44 11.29
C ALA A 41 -10.80 2.93 11.54
N ASP A 42 -10.61 3.40 12.78
CA ASP A 42 -10.84 4.79 13.18
C ASP A 42 -9.72 5.69 12.65
N GLU A 43 -8.47 5.22 12.69
CA GLU A 43 -7.31 5.89 12.10
C GLU A 43 -7.44 6.00 10.57
N HIS A 44 -7.84 4.91 9.90
CA HIS A 44 -8.09 4.93 8.46
C HIS A 44 -9.23 5.90 8.09
N GLN A 45 -10.30 5.93 8.89
CA GLN A 45 -11.40 6.88 8.73
C GLN A 45 -10.91 8.32 8.91
N ALA A 46 -10.09 8.60 9.92
CA ALA A 46 -9.52 9.92 10.16
C ALA A 46 -8.67 10.39 8.98
N LEU A 47 -7.81 9.54 8.42
CA LEU A 47 -7.04 9.86 7.21
C LEU A 47 -7.94 10.17 6.02
N THR A 48 -9.06 9.47 5.88
CA THR A 48 -10.05 9.73 4.83
C THR A 48 -10.64 11.13 4.97
N VAL A 49 -11.09 11.52 6.16
CA VAL A 49 -11.64 12.87 6.43
C VAL A 49 -10.59 13.95 6.16
N LEU A 50 -9.35 13.76 6.61
CA LEU A 50 -8.28 14.72 6.37
C LEU A 50 -7.98 14.89 4.87
N ALA A 51 -8.02 13.80 4.11
CA ALA A 51 -7.82 13.82 2.67
C ALA A 51 -8.97 14.53 1.94
N GLU A 52 -10.22 14.31 2.36
CA GLU A 52 -11.39 15.00 1.82
C GLU A 52 -11.32 16.51 2.03
N GLN A 53 -10.72 16.96 3.14
CA GLN A 53 -10.49 18.38 3.41
C GLN A 53 -9.21 18.93 2.75
N GLY A 54 -8.45 18.10 2.02
CA GLY A 54 -7.20 18.50 1.36
C GLY A 54 -6.02 18.75 2.30
N LEU A 55 -6.10 18.28 3.55
CA LEU A 55 -5.05 18.46 4.57
C LEU A 55 -3.89 17.47 4.39
N VAL A 56 -4.19 16.30 3.84
CA VAL A 56 -3.20 15.26 3.51
C VAL A 56 -3.51 14.66 2.14
N PRO A 57 -2.54 14.06 1.45
CA PRO A 57 -2.83 13.25 0.28
C PRO A 57 -3.76 12.07 0.63
N PRO A 58 -4.60 11.60 -0.29
CA PRO A 58 -5.42 10.42 -0.06
C PRO A 58 -4.56 9.16 0.10
N LEU A 59 -4.99 8.23 0.96
CA LEU A 59 -4.33 6.94 1.14
C LEU A 59 -4.52 6.08 -0.13
N ARG A 60 -3.42 5.80 -0.85
CA ARG A 60 -3.41 5.00 -2.10
C ARG A 60 -2.69 3.68 -1.84
N LEU A 61 -3.39 2.71 -1.26
CA LEU A 61 -2.84 1.39 -0.99
C LEU A 61 -2.67 0.60 -2.29
N VAL A 62 -1.46 0.12 -2.55
CA VAL A 62 -1.19 -0.87 -3.59
C VAL A 62 -0.97 -2.22 -2.92
N ARG A 63 -1.82 -3.19 -3.23
CA ARG A 63 -1.68 -4.55 -2.72
C ARG A 63 -0.78 -5.34 -3.68
N PRO A 64 0.29 -5.98 -3.20
CA PRO A 64 1.02 -6.93 -4.03
C PRO A 64 0.07 -8.06 -4.42
N VAL A 65 -0.08 -8.29 -5.72
CA VAL A 65 -0.69 -9.52 -6.23
C VAL A 65 0.45 -10.53 -6.33
N PRO A 66 0.40 -11.67 -5.62
CA PRO A 66 1.41 -12.70 -5.79
C PRO A 66 1.46 -13.11 -7.27
N PRO A 67 2.64 -13.39 -7.83
CA PRO A 67 2.72 -13.84 -9.21
C PRO A 67 1.84 -15.09 -9.38
N GLU A 68 1.05 -15.11 -10.44
CA GLU A 68 0.31 -16.32 -10.82
C GLU A 68 1.32 -17.44 -11.10
N GLU A 69 1.30 -18.49 -10.27
CA GLU A 69 2.17 -19.64 -10.49
C GLU A 69 1.82 -20.26 -11.85
N PRO A 70 2.82 -20.59 -12.69
CA PRO A 70 2.56 -21.13 -14.02
C PRO A 70 1.66 -22.38 -14.01
N GLU A 71 1.70 -23.19 -12.95
CA GLU A 71 0.81 -24.36 -12.83
C GLU A 71 -0.69 -24.01 -12.75
N SER A 72 -1.03 -22.81 -12.30
CA SER A 72 -2.41 -22.32 -12.21
C SER A 72 -2.96 -21.72 -13.51
N LEU A 73 -2.13 -21.65 -14.57
CA LEU A 73 -2.54 -21.14 -15.88
C LEU A 73 -3.18 -22.25 -16.72
N PRO A 74 -4.48 -22.18 -17.04
CA PRO A 74 -5.20 -23.25 -17.75
C PRO A 74 -4.64 -23.54 -19.15
N TRP A 75 -4.01 -22.55 -19.78
CA TRP A 75 -3.43 -22.68 -21.11
C TRP A 75 -2.12 -23.49 -21.13
N LEU A 76 -1.39 -23.55 -20.01
CA LEU A 76 -0.19 -24.39 -19.90
C LEU A 76 -0.54 -25.88 -19.92
N ALA A 77 -1.64 -26.26 -19.27
CA ALA A 77 -2.21 -27.62 -19.36
C ALA A 77 -2.76 -27.96 -20.76
N SER A 78 -3.02 -26.95 -21.59
CA SER A 78 -3.64 -27.09 -22.92
C SER A 78 -2.61 -27.25 -24.06
N GLY A 79 -1.30 -27.27 -23.76
CA GLY A 79 -0.24 -27.47 -24.76
C GLY A 79 -0.10 -26.29 -25.74
N GLY A 80 -0.14 -25.05 -25.25
CA GLY A 80 -0.02 -23.84 -26.07
C GLY A 80 1.23 -23.82 -26.95
N ARG A 81 1.03 -23.58 -28.26
CA ARG A 81 2.08 -23.17 -29.21
C ARG A 81 2.25 -21.66 -29.18
#